data_AF-A0A6N7SRK1-F1
#
_entry.id   AF-A0A6N7SRK1-F1
#
_cell.length_a   1.000
_cell.length_b   1.000
_cell.length_c   1.000
_cell.angle_alpha   90.00
_cell.angle_beta   90.00
_cell.angle_gamma   90.00
#
_symmetry.space_group_name_H-M   'P 1'
#
loop_
_entity.id
_entity.type
_entity.pdbx_description
1 polymer ?
#
loop_
_entity_poly.entity_id
_entity_poly.type
_entity_poly.pdbx_seq_one_letter_code
_entity_poly.pdbx_strand_id
1 'polypeptide(L)' 'MNKKPDIEFRCEKCGSPQPKNDKKSNENYDVFDCNQVCECGGKFCMYMIGHKIG' A
#
# COMPACT_ATOMS: atom_id res chain seq x y z
N MET A 1 0.22 -24.47 -3.82
CA MET A 1 -0.59 -23.23 -3.77
C MET A 1 0.32 -22.08 -4.14
N ASN A 2 0.12 -21.48 -5.31
CA ASN A 2 0.90 -20.34 -5.78
C ASN A 2 0.51 -19.15 -4.87
N LYS A 3 1.20 -18.99 -3.73
CA LYS A 3 0.96 -17.88 -2.81
C LYS A 3 1.39 -16.63 -3.56
N LYS A 4 0.44 -15.94 -4.18
CA LYS A 4 0.68 -14.58 -4.69
C LYS A 4 1.35 -13.81 -3.55
N PRO A 5 2.45 -13.08 -3.80
CA PRO A 5 3.08 -12.29 -2.75
C PRO A 5 2.02 -11.35 -2.18
N ASP A 6 1.78 -11.46 -0.88
CA ASP A 6 0.85 -10.62 -0.15
C ASP A 6 1.52 -9.24 -0.03
N ILE A 7 1.23 -8.37 -0.99
CA ILE A 7 1.78 -7.02 -1.08
C ILE A 7 0.73 -6.05 -0.57
N GLU A 8 1.04 -5.36 0.52
CA GLU A 8 0.16 -4.39 1.16
C GLU A 8 0.87 -3.04 1.26
N PHE A 9 0.19 -1.96 0.89
CA PHE A 9 0.67 -0.61 1.17
C PHE A 9 -0.04 -0.09 2.40
N ARG A 10 0.72 0.18 3.47
CA ARG A 10 0.17 0.70 4.73
C ARG A 10 1.08 1.73 5.38
N CYS A 11 0.48 2.59 6.20
CA CYS A 11 1.19 3.64 6.89
C CYS A 11 2.15 3.04 7.93
N GLU A 12 3.38 3.52 7.96
CA GLU A 12 4.38 3.06 8.94
C GLU A 12 4.10 3.48 10.38
N LYS A 13 3.26 4.51 10.60
CA LYS A 13 2.94 5.01 11.95
C LYS A 13 1.66 4.42 12.51
N CYS A 14 0.56 4.54 11.78
CA CYS A 14 -0.76 4.11 12.26
C CYS A 14 -1.21 2.77 11.68
N GLY A 15 -0.49 2.20 10.71
CA GLY A 15 -0.87 0.94 10.07
C GLY A 15 -2.05 1.05 9.10
N SER A 16 -2.64 2.24 8.90
CA SER A 16 -3.77 2.42 7.99
C SER A 16 -3.38 2.04 6.55
N PRO A 17 -4.24 1.33 5.82
CA PRO A 17 -3.99 0.99 4.43
C PRO A 17 -3.90 2.25 3.57
N GLN A 18 -3.04 2.22 2.55
CA GLN A 18 -2.98 3.29 1.58
C GLN A 18 -4.21 3.19 0.66
N PRO A 19 -5.00 4.27 0.50
CA PRO A 19 -6.08 4.25 -0.47
C PRO A 19 -5.49 4.18 -1.88
N LYS A 20 -6.12 3.36 -2.72
CA LYS A 20 -5.76 3.29 -4.13
C LYS A 20 -6.26 4.51 -4.89
N ASN A 21 -5.61 4.82 -5.99
CA ASN A 21 -6.07 5.84 -6.92
C ASN A 21 -7.15 5.25 -7.82
N ASP A 22 -8.43 5.40 -7.44
CA ASP A 22 -9.56 4.84 -8.18
C ASP A 22 -9.64 5.31 -9.64
N LYS A 23 -9.04 6.46 -9.98
CA LYS A 23 -9.01 6.96 -11.38
C LYS A 23 -8.01 6.21 -12.25
N LYS A 24 -6.98 5.61 -11.66
CA LYS A 24 -5.90 4.90 -12.36
C LYS A 24 -5.94 3.39 -12.15
N SER A 25 -6.64 2.95 -11.11
CA SER A 25 -6.83 1.53 -10.78
C SER A 25 -7.92 0.93 -11.64
N ASN A 26 -7.82 -0.36 -11.94
CA ASN A 26 -8.85 -1.13 -12.64
C ASN A 26 -9.00 -2.52 -12.02
N GLU A 27 -9.80 -3.39 -12.64
CA GLU A 27 -10.06 -4.76 -12.15
C GLU A 27 -8.81 -5.66 -12.12
N ASN A 28 -7.77 -5.34 -12.89
CA ASN A 28 -6.57 -6.15 -13.03
C ASN A 28 -5.41 -5.64 -12.15
N TYR A 29 -5.34 -4.34 -11.89
CA TYR A 29 -4.28 -3.74 -11.08
C TYR A 29 -4.75 -2.51 -10.30
N ASP A 30 -4.24 -2.39 -9.07
CA ASP A 30 -4.42 -1.21 -8.23
C ASP A 30 -3.19 -0.29 -8.36
N VAL A 31 -3.44 1.01 -8.51
CA VAL A 31 -2.39 2.03 -8.58
C VAL A 31 -2.40 2.85 -7.29
N PHE A 32 -1.27 2.89 -6.59
CA PHE A 32 -1.09 3.66 -5.37
C PHE A 32 -0.17 4.86 -5.64
N ASP A 33 -0.39 5.98 -4.96
CA ASP A 33 0.43 7.19 -5.11
C ASP A 33 1.60 7.20 -4.11
N CYS A 34 2.83 7.06 -4.59
CA CYS A 34 4.02 7.02 -3.73
C CYS A 34 4.29 8.33 -2.97
N ASN A 35 3.69 9.45 -3.39
CA ASN A 35 3.83 10.74 -2.72
C ASN A 35 2.70 11.02 -1.72
N GLN A 36 1.71 10.12 -1.64
CA GLN A 36 0.62 10.30 -0.71
C GLN A 36 1.13 10.18 0.73
N VAL A 37 0.71 11.12 1.57
CA VAL A 37 0.99 11.09 3.00
C VAL A 37 -0.27 10.62 3.72
N CYS A 38 -0.10 9.79 4.74
CA CYS A 38 -1.22 9.40 5.59
C CYS A 38 -1.73 10.60 6.38
N GLU A 39 -3.02 10.64 6.69
CA GLU A 39 -3.64 11.70 7.50
C GLU A 39 -2.99 11.86 8.88
N CYS A 40 -2.34 10.81 9.39
CA CYS A 40 -1.56 10.86 10.63
C CYS A 40 -0.17 11.53 10.48
N GLY A 41 0.19 12.00 9.28
CA GLY A 41 1.52 12.53 8.95
C GLY A 41 2.62 11.48 8.83
N GLY A 42 2.25 10.21 8.67
CA GLY A 42 3.17 9.10 8.37
C GLY A 42 3.26 8.84 6.86
N LYS A 43 4.34 8.16 6.42
CA LYS A 43 4.46 7.72 5.03
C LYS A 43 3.82 6.34 4.86
N PHE A 44 3.30 6.08 3.67
CA PHE A 44 2.93 4.73 3.28
C PHE A 44 4.17 3.99 2.80
N CYS A 45 4.31 2.75 3.24
CA CYS A 45 5.41 1.87 2.83
C CYS A 45 4.82 0.57 2.29
N MET A 46 5.57 -0.07 1.40
CA MET A 46 5.23 -1.40 0.91
C MET A 46 5.56 -2.42 1.99
N TYR A 47 4.65 -3.36 2.22
CA TYR A 47 4.85 -4.52 3.05
C TYR A 47 4.66 -5.75 2.18
N MET A 48 5.53 -6.74 2.34
CA MET A 48 5.45 -8.00 1.61
C MET A 48 5.54 -9.13 2.63
N ILE A 49 4.50 -9.97 2.71
CA ILE A 49 4.40 -11.05 3.70
C ILE A 49 4.54 -10.48 5.14
N GLY A 50 3.94 -9.31 5.38
CA GLY A 50 3.99 -8.62 6.67
C GLY A 50 5.30 -7.89 7.00
N HIS A 51 6.35 -8.04 6.19
CA HIS A 51 7.62 -7.34 6.37
C HIS A 51 7.66 -6.04 5.59
N LYS A 52 8.11 -4.95 6.22
CA LYS A 52 8.31 -3.66 5.55
C LYS A 52 9.41 -3.80 4.49
N ILE A 53 9.06 -3.51 3.24
CA ILE A 53 9.98 -3.41 2.11
C ILE A 53 10.08 -1.92 1.80
N GLY A 54 11.06 -1.26 2.41
CA GLY A 54 11.26 0.18 2.28
C GLY A 54 12.32 0.70 3.22
#